data_AF-A0A0C1YJM5-F1
#
_entry.id   AF-A0A0C1YJM5-F1
#
_cell.length_a   1.000
_cell.length_b   1.000
_cell.length_c   1.000
_cell.angle_alpha   90.00
_cell.angle_beta   90.00
_cell.angle_gamma   90.00
#
_symmetry.space_group_name_H-M   'P 1'
#
loop_
_entity.id
_entity.type
_entity.pdbx_description
1 polymer ?
#
loop_
_entity_poly.entity_id
_entity_poly.type
_entity_poly.pdbx_seq_one_letter_code
_entity_poly.pdbx_strand_id
1 'polypeptide(L)'
;MPRAATRKPGNPYPAGMVSELRGVEGRKMRHEERARLLLLRKRISLVEAPYIVAVELGGGYDDALSLVLEAVKDEDLKADAKPAINEWNGAVVDPVDPHATTIAVSDLLSWMRKLIAQVPAELTPKLAAVGQFTESALLSSEKKISNIPPSQTAPTSIQSSPAIVEDRHTLKSAKQEAAVLEWLRQSGYDPASLPKPAPGKPGVKADAKRAMLGNPALFTQKVFESTWERLRGTGQIADANPPPSK
;
A
#
# COMPACT_ATOMS: atom_id res chain seq x y z
N MET A 1 8.01 54.90 22.44
CA MET A 1 8.56 54.02 21.39
C MET A 1 7.52 52.94 21.06
N PRO A 2 6.64 53.14 20.06
CA PRO A 2 5.64 52.12 19.69
C PRO A 2 6.28 51.00 18.85
N ARG A 3 5.99 49.74 19.21
CA ARG A 3 6.45 48.53 18.52
C ARG A 3 5.71 48.34 17.20
N ALA A 4 6.46 48.16 16.11
CA ALA A 4 5.96 47.88 14.78
C ALA A 4 5.29 46.48 14.71
N ALA A 5 4.03 46.45 14.29
CA ALA A 5 3.29 45.21 14.05
C ALA A 5 3.68 44.62 12.69
N THR A 6 4.35 43.48 12.70
CA THR A 6 4.66 42.68 11.50
C THR A 6 3.36 42.07 10.95
N ARG A 7 2.92 42.55 9.78
CA ARG A 7 1.82 41.94 9.02
C ARG A 7 2.27 40.59 8.44
N LYS A 8 1.56 39.50 8.78
CA LYS A 8 1.75 38.18 8.15
C LYS A 8 1.43 38.28 6.64
N PRO A 9 2.25 37.68 5.76
CA PRO A 9 1.94 37.61 4.33
C PRO A 9 0.64 36.81 4.13
N GLY A 10 -0.30 37.42 3.41
CA GLY A 10 -1.63 36.87 3.15
C GLY A 10 -1.55 35.56 2.35
N ASN A 11 -2.35 34.59 2.78
CA ASN A 11 -2.58 33.34 2.07
C ASN A 11 -3.20 33.68 0.68
N PRO A 12 -2.55 33.34 -0.45
CA PRO A 12 -2.99 33.76 -1.78
C PRO A 12 -4.19 32.97 -2.33
N TYR A 13 -4.81 32.11 -1.52
CA TYR A 13 -5.92 31.27 -1.97
C TYR A 13 -7.28 31.88 -1.59
N PRO A 14 -8.19 32.07 -2.57
CA PRO A 14 -9.54 32.53 -2.30
C PRO A 14 -10.30 31.46 -1.49
N ALA A 15 -11.01 31.91 -0.45
CA ALA A 15 -11.71 31.07 0.52
C ALA A 15 -12.84 30.17 -0.07
N GLY A 16 -13.10 30.24 -1.38
CA GLY A 16 -14.16 29.49 -2.05
C GLY A 16 -13.72 28.21 -2.76
N MET A 17 -12.42 27.95 -2.98
CA MET A 17 -11.97 26.86 -3.88
C MET A 17 -11.62 25.54 -3.17
N VAL A 18 -11.74 25.48 -1.83
CA VAL A 18 -11.39 24.30 -1.01
C VAL A 18 -12.64 23.55 -0.51
N SER A 19 -13.84 24.04 -0.83
CA SER A 19 -15.10 23.48 -0.33
C SER A 19 -15.73 22.43 -1.25
N GLU A 20 -15.30 22.34 -2.51
CA GLU A 20 -15.84 21.38 -3.49
C GLU A 20 -15.13 20.01 -3.49
N LEU A 21 -14.05 19.87 -2.72
CA LEU A 21 -13.36 18.59 -2.48
C LEU A 21 -13.78 17.89 -1.18
N ARG A 22 -14.75 18.45 -0.43
CA ARG A 22 -15.19 17.94 0.88
C ARG A 22 -16.48 17.12 0.86
N GLY A 23 -17.01 16.79 -0.32
CA GLY A 23 -18.24 16.01 -0.50
C GLY A 23 -18.04 14.52 -0.85
N VAL A 24 -16.81 14.02 -0.89
CA VAL A 24 -16.47 12.60 -1.20
C VAL A 24 -15.73 11.95 -0.04
N GLU A 25 -16.08 12.31 1.19
CA GLU A 25 -15.52 11.72 2.41
C GLU A 25 -16.05 10.29 2.59
N GLY A 26 -15.34 9.33 1.99
CA GLY A 26 -15.59 7.90 2.22
C GLY A 26 -14.94 6.98 1.19
N ARG A 27 -14.66 7.46 -0.03
CA ARG A 27 -13.89 6.69 -1.00
C ARG A 27 -12.41 7.02 -0.84
N LYS A 28 -11.65 6.05 -0.30
CA LYS A 28 -10.18 6.08 -0.37
C LYS A 28 -9.79 6.26 -1.84
N MET A 29 -9.22 7.41 -2.19
CA MET A 29 -8.73 7.68 -3.53
C MET A 29 -7.69 6.62 -3.90
N ARG A 30 -7.90 5.94 -5.04
CA ARG A 30 -6.99 4.89 -5.49
C ARG A 30 -5.63 5.50 -5.84
N HIS A 31 -4.55 4.70 -5.72
CA HIS A 31 -3.18 5.13 -6.02
C HIS A 31 -3.06 5.70 -7.46
N GLU A 32 -3.71 5.05 -8.43
CA GLU A 32 -3.77 5.49 -9.83
C GLU A 32 -4.40 6.88 -10.00
N GLU A 33 -5.51 7.12 -9.31
CA GLU A 33 -6.24 8.38 -9.39
C GLU A 33 -5.44 9.51 -8.74
N ARG A 34 -4.78 9.20 -7.61
CA ARG A 34 -3.86 10.13 -6.97
C ARG A 34 -2.65 10.44 -7.85
N ALA A 35 -2.05 9.44 -8.50
CA ALA A 35 -0.92 9.64 -9.42
C ALA A 35 -1.30 10.54 -10.59
N ARG A 36 -2.48 10.35 -11.20
CA ARG A 36 -2.98 11.22 -12.27
C ARG A 36 -3.11 12.67 -11.84
N LEU A 37 -3.63 12.93 -10.64
CA LEU A 37 -3.74 14.30 -10.11
C LEU A 37 -2.36 14.91 -9.83
N LEU A 38 -1.40 14.10 -9.37
CA LEU A 38 -0.04 14.56 -9.09
C LEU A 38 0.74 14.90 -10.36
N LEU A 39 0.53 14.19 -11.46
CA LEU A 39 1.15 14.49 -12.76
C LEU A 39 0.76 15.86 -13.32
N LEU A 40 -0.40 16.41 -12.92
CA LEU A 40 -0.83 17.76 -13.31
C LEU A 40 -0.08 18.87 -12.55
N ARG A 41 0.66 18.53 -11.48
CA ARG A 41 1.42 19.49 -10.69
C ARG A 41 2.81 19.69 -11.27
N LYS A 42 3.35 20.91 -11.16
CA LYS A 42 4.75 21.19 -11.51
C LYS A 42 5.73 20.58 -10.49
N ARG A 43 5.32 20.57 -9.23
CA ARG A 43 6.09 20.07 -8.09
C ARG A 43 5.23 19.25 -7.14
N ILE A 44 5.84 18.22 -6.59
CA ILE A 44 5.22 17.27 -5.65
C ILE A 44 6.15 17.04 -4.47
N SER A 45 5.60 16.66 -3.32
CA SER A 45 6.43 16.28 -2.18
C SER A 45 7.07 14.91 -2.36
N LEU A 46 8.12 14.64 -1.59
CA LEU A 46 8.82 13.36 -1.63
C LEU A 46 7.92 12.19 -1.18
N VAL A 47 6.92 12.45 -0.35
CA VAL A 47 5.89 11.48 0.05
C VAL A 47 4.85 11.25 -1.06
N GLU A 48 4.69 12.18 -1.99
CA GLU A 48 3.75 12.06 -3.11
C GLU A 48 4.37 11.35 -4.32
N ALA A 49 5.68 11.52 -4.54
CA ALA A 49 6.42 10.92 -5.65
C ALA A 49 6.25 9.39 -5.80
N PRO A 50 6.21 8.57 -4.72
CA PRO A 50 6.11 7.11 -4.84
C PRO A 50 4.80 6.65 -5.46
N TYR A 51 3.73 7.46 -5.41
CA TYR A 51 2.48 7.13 -6.09
C TYR A 51 2.65 7.09 -7.61
N ILE A 52 3.43 8.01 -8.17
CA ILE A 52 3.72 8.03 -9.61
C ILE A 52 4.63 6.85 -9.96
N VAL A 53 5.70 6.67 -9.19
CA VAL A 53 6.68 5.60 -9.41
C VAL A 53 6.03 4.21 -9.35
N ALA A 54 5.19 3.93 -8.35
CA ALA A 54 4.51 2.64 -8.22
C ALA A 54 3.51 2.36 -9.35
N VAL A 55 2.91 3.40 -9.94
CA VAL A 55 1.96 3.23 -11.06
C VAL A 55 2.70 2.98 -12.37
N GLU A 56 3.82 3.67 -12.61
CA GLU A 56 4.56 3.60 -13.88
C GLU A 56 5.52 2.41 -13.95
N LEU A 57 6.21 2.09 -12.84
CA LEU A 57 7.16 0.98 -12.78
C LEU A 57 6.54 -0.31 -12.22
N GLY A 58 5.34 -0.21 -11.64
CA GLY A 58 4.76 -1.27 -10.83
C GLY A 58 5.37 -1.36 -9.42
N GLY A 59 4.90 -2.33 -8.64
CA GLY A 59 5.41 -2.59 -7.29
C GLY A 59 4.62 -1.89 -6.17
N GLY A 60 5.13 -2.05 -4.94
CA GLY A 60 4.51 -1.48 -3.75
C GLY A 60 4.93 -0.04 -3.49
N TYR A 61 4.10 0.71 -2.77
CA TYR A 61 4.40 2.09 -2.36
C TYR A 61 5.71 2.20 -1.56
N ASP A 62 6.00 1.23 -0.68
CA ASP A 62 7.21 1.25 0.15
C ASP A 62 8.49 1.05 -0.68
N ASP A 63 8.44 0.20 -1.71
CA ASP A 63 9.57 -0.02 -2.64
C ASP A 63 9.81 1.24 -3.47
N ALA A 64 8.73 1.84 -4.00
CA ALA A 64 8.78 3.10 -4.72
C ALA A 64 9.30 4.26 -3.84
N LEU A 65 8.93 4.30 -2.56
CA LEU A 65 9.42 5.31 -1.61
C LEU A 65 10.91 5.14 -1.35
N SER A 66 11.36 3.90 -1.12
CA SER A 66 12.77 3.59 -0.91
C SER A 66 13.61 4.01 -2.13
N LEU A 67 13.13 3.69 -3.33
CA LEU A 67 13.79 4.04 -4.60
C LEU A 67 13.91 5.56 -4.78
N VAL A 68 12.85 6.32 -4.49
CA VAL A 68 12.87 7.79 -4.58
C VAL A 68 13.81 8.41 -3.55
N LEU A 69 13.80 7.90 -2.30
CA LEU A 69 14.68 8.38 -1.24
C LEU A 69 16.15 8.13 -1.57
N GLU A 70 16.47 6.95 -2.09
CA GLU A 70 17.82 6.59 -2.54
C GLU A 70 18.28 7.50 -3.69
N ALA A 71 17.43 7.72 -4.70
CA ALA A 71 17.75 8.61 -5.81
C ALA A 71 17.99 10.08 -5.40
N VAL A 72 17.29 10.57 -4.37
CA VAL A 72 17.55 11.91 -3.81
C VAL A 72 18.85 11.92 -3.01
N LYS A 73 19.13 10.85 -2.26
CA LYS A 73 20.34 10.72 -1.45
C LYS A 73 21.60 10.65 -2.33
N ASP A 74 21.51 9.97 -3.47
CA ASP A 74 22.61 9.82 -4.44
C ASP A 74 22.74 11.01 -5.39
N GLU A 75 21.96 12.08 -5.18
CA GLU A 75 21.90 13.30 -6.01
C GLU A 75 21.45 13.07 -7.47
N ASP A 76 20.98 11.87 -7.80
CA ASP A 76 20.42 11.52 -9.12
C ASP A 76 19.10 12.25 -9.39
N LEU A 77 18.35 12.56 -8.33
CA LEU A 77 17.09 13.31 -8.38
C LEU A 77 17.23 14.62 -7.61
N LYS A 78 17.15 15.75 -8.35
CA LYS A 78 17.25 17.08 -7.76
C LYS A 78 16.03 17.38 -6.89
N ALA A 79 16.26 17.49 -5.59
CA ALA A 79 15.26 17.87 -4.62
C ALA A 79 15.60 19.24 -4.02
N ASP A 80 14.57 20.07 -3.83
CA ASP A 80 14.70 21.30 -3.05
C ASP A 80 14.64 20.94 -1.56
N ALA A 81 15.63 20.19 -1.11
CA ALA A 81 15.73 19.74 0.26
C ALA A 81 15.86 20.97 1.17
N LYS A 82 14.93 21.09 2.12
CA LYS A 82 15.18 21.85 3.32
C LYS A 82 15.73 20.86 4.35
N PRO A 83 16.95 21.06 4.86
CA PRO A 83 17.49 20.16 5.88
C PRO A 83 16.53 20.13 7.07
N ALA A 84 16.27 18.93 7.60
CA ALA A 84 15.44 18.78 8.79
C ALA A 84 16.27 19.23 9.99
N ILE A 85 15.99 20.43 10.48
CA ILE A 85 16.64 20.97 11.68
C ILE A 85 15.84 20.48 12.88
N ASN A 86 16.51 19.80 13.82
CA ASN A 86 15.92 19.48 15.10
C ASN A 86 15.57 20.79 15.83
N GLU A 87 14.31 20.98 16.16
CA GLU A 87 13.88 22.20 16.85
C GLU A 87 14.52 22.37 18.24
N TRP A 88 14.96 21.26 18.86
CA TRP A 88 15.46 21.24 20.23
C TRP A 88 16.95 21.52 20.37
N ASN A 89 17.78 21.10 19.41
CA ASN A 89 19.24 21.26 19.48
C ASN A 89 19.84 21.94 18.24
N GLY A 90 19.04 22.29 17.24
CA GLY A 90 19.50 22.88 15.98
C GLY A 90 20.35 21.94 15.12
N ALA A 91 20.53 20.68 15.52
CA ALA A 91 21.27 19.69 14.75
C ALA A 91 20.44 19.23 13.55
N VAL A 92 21.10 18.99 12.43
CA VAL A 92 20.47 18.39 11.25
C VAL A 92 20.19 16.92 11.58
N VAL A 93 18.91 16.55 11.74
CA VAL A 93 18.49 15.18 12.15
C VAL A 93 18.54 14.24 10.97
N ASP A 94 18.13 14.74 9.80
CA ASP A 94 18.24 14.07 8.51
C ASP A 94 18.40 15.15 7.43
N PRO A 95 19.17 14.92 6.37
CA PRO A 95 19.40 15.92 5.33
C PRO A 95 18.13 16.27 4.54
N VAL A 96 17.08 15.44 4.61
CA VAL A 96 15.88 15.58 3.79
C VAL A 96 14.63 15.26 4.62
N ASP A 97 13.82 16.27 4.94
CA ASP A 97 12.45 16.05 5.44
C ASP A 97 11.55 15.66 4.25
N PRO A 98 10.97 14.45 4.19
CA PRO A 98 10.15 14.01 3.06
C PRO A 98 8.87 14.85 2.85
N HIS A 99 8.35 15.46 3.92
CA HIS A 99 7.12 16.25 3.86
C HIS A 99 7.39 17.69 3.39
N ALA A 100 8.53 18.27 3.78
CA ALA A 100 8.91 19.62 3.38
C ALA A 100 9.70 19.67 2.05
N THR A 101 10.30 18.54 1.65
CA THR A 101 11.09 18.44 0.42
C THR A 101 10.19 18.22 -0.79
N THR A 102 10.40 19.05 -1.82
CA THR A 102 9.71 18.93 -3.09
C THR A 102 10.67 18.59 -4.22
N ILE A 103 10.17 17.89 -5.22
CA ILE A 103 10.86 17.61 -6.48
C ILE A 103 10.02 18.11 -7.66
N ALA A 104 10.67 18.44 -8.77
CA ALA A 104 9.97 18.73 -10.02
C ALA A 104 9.47 17.43 -10.66
N VAL A 105 8.22 17.42 -11.14
CA VAL A 105 7.63 16.22 -11.77
C VAL A 105 8.38 15.85 -13.05
N SER A 106 8.88 16.85 -13.80
CA SER A 106 9.70 16.62 -15.00
C SER A 106 11.00 15.86 -14.70
N ASP A 107 11.62 16.15 -13.55
CA ASP A 107 12.90 15.57 -13.16
C ASP A 107 12.68 14.13 -12.70
N LEU A 108 11.60 13.88 -11.94
CA LEU A 108 11.17 12.53 -11.56
C LEU A 108 10.93 11.65 -12.80
N LEU A 109 10.14 12.13 -13.76
CA LEU A 109 9.86 11.37 -14.98
C LEU A 109 11.11 11.13 -15.83
N SER A 110 12.02 12.11 -15.89
CA SER A 110 13.28 11.97 -16.61
C SER A 110 14.19 10.93 -15.96
N TRP A 111 14.25 10.91 -14.63
CA TRP A 111 14.97 9.90 -13.87
C TRP A 111 14.34 8.51 -14.07
N MET A 112 13.02 8.37 -14.03
CA MET A 112 12.35 7.08 -14.28
C MET A 112 12.62 6.53 -15.68
N ARG A 113 12.61 7.39 -16.71
CA ARG A 113 12.96 6.98 -18.08
C ARG A 113 14.40 6.47 -18.17
N LYS A 114 15.34 7.13 -17.48
CA LYS A 114 16.72 6.64 -17.39
C LYS A 114 16.79 5.28 -16.71
N LEU A 115 16.05 5.10 -15.61
CA LEU A 115 15.99 3.83 -14.89
C LEU A 115 15.47 2.70 -15.79
N ILE A 116 14.38 2.94 -16.54
CA ILE A 116 13.83 1.97 -17.51
C ILE A 116 14.85 1.65 -18.61
N ALA A 117 15.56 2.65 -19.11
CA ALA A 117 16.58 2.47 -20.16
C ALA A 117 17.80 1.67 -19.68
N GLN A 118 18.07 1.62 -18.38
CA GLN A 118 19.16 0.82 -17.79
C GLN A 118 18.78 -0.65 -17.58
N VAL A 119 17.48 -1.00 -17.65
CA VAL A 119 17.06 -2.40 -17.55
C VAL A 119 17.53 -3.12 -18.82
N PRO A 120 18.42 -4.12 -18.71
CA PRO A 120 18.96 -4.80 -19.87
C PRO A 120 17.82 -5.46 -20.67
N ALA A 121 17.88 -5.35 -22.00
CA ALA A 121 16.84 -5.84 -22.92
C ALA A 121 16.49 -7.32 -22.68
N GLU A 122 17.44 -8.12 -22.18
CA GLU A 122 17.27 -9.52 -21.80
C GLU A 122 16.16 -9.77 -20.74
N LEU A 123 15.83 -8.77 -19.90
CA LEU A 123 14.78 -8.86 -18.87
C LEU A 123 13.41 -8.35 -19.34
N THR A 124 13.33 -7.68 -20.49
CA THR A 124 12.09 -7.08 -21.01
C THR A 124 10.96 -8.06 -21.34
N PRO A 125 11.17 -9.31 -21.82
CA PRO A 125 10.03 -10.18 -22.14
C PRO A 125 9.23 -10.64 -20.90
N LYS A 126 9.83 -10.62 -19.70
CA LYS A 126 9.11 -10.91 -18.44
C LYS A 126 8.32 -9.73 -17.89
N LEU A 127 8.78 -8.49 -18.11
CA LEU A 127 8.08 -7.27 -17.69
C LEU A 127 7.00 -6.82 -18.70
N ALA A 128 7.19 -7.07 -20.00
CA ALA A 128 6.19 -6.75 -21.02
C ALA A 128 4.86 -7.52 -20.85
N ALA A 129 4.88 -8.67 -20.17
CA ALA A 129 3.67 -9.41 -19.81
C ALA A 129 2.83 -8.74 -18.70
N VAL A 130 3.41 -7.78 -17.96
CA VAL A 130 2.76 -7.13 -16.80
C VAL A 130 2.24 -5.71 -17.14
N GLY A 131 2.69 -5.10 -18.25
CA GLY A 131 2.53 -3.65 -18.50
C GLY A 131 1.79 -3.20 -19.77
N GLN A 132 0.96 -4.01 -20.43
CA GLN A 132 0.31 -3.61 -21.70
C GLN A 132 -0.86 -2.58 -21.58
N PHE A 133 -0.97 -1.79 -20.51
CA PHE A 133 -2.19 -1.00 -20.25
C PHE A 133 -2.12 0.54 -20.40
N THR A 134 -0.99 1.18 -20.68
CA THR A 134 -0.94 2.67 -20.58
C THR A 134 -0.56 3.48 -21.82
N GLU A 135 -0.16 2.89 -22.95
CA GLU A 135 0.16 3.71 -24.13
C GLU A 135 -1.04 3.98 -25.07
N SER A 136 -2.10 3.16 -25.02
CA SER A 136 -3.25 3.33 -25.94
C SER A 136 -4.32 4.35 -25.47
N ALA A 137 -4.24 4.86 -24.23
CA ALA A 137 -5.28 5.74 -23.68
C ALA A 137 -5.10 7.24 -23.99
N LEU A 138 -3.92 7.68 -24.41
CA LEU A 138 -3.67 9.10 -24.74
C LEU A 138 -3.77 9.45 -26.23
N LEU A 139 -3.78 8.46 -27.14
CA LEU A 139 -3.87 8.70 -28.59
C LEU A 139 -5.20 8.31 -29.24
N SER A 140 -6.15 7.73 -28.50
CA SER A 140 -7.37 7.15 -29.09
C SER A 140 -8.69 7.89 -28.78
N SER A 141 -8.65 9.09 -28.19
CA SER A 141 -9.84 9.87 -27.83
C SER A 141 -10.34 10.87 -28.90
N GLU A 142 -9.80 10.88 -30.12
CA GLU A 142 -10.28 11.70 -31.24
C GLU A 142 -10.68 10.89 -32.47
N LYS A 143 -11.56 9.90 -32.32
CA LYS A 143 -12.50 9.53 -33.39
C LYS A 143 -13.46 8.46 -32.92
N LYS A 144 -14.71 8.61 -33.38
CA LYS A 144 -15.71 7.55 -33.51
C LYS A 144 -16.68 7.39 -32.33
N ILE A 145 -17.45 8.45 -32.09
CA ILE A 145 -18.87 8.26 -31.75
C ILE A 145 -19.57 7.89 -33.05
N SER A 146 -19.82 6.60 -33.28
CA SER A 146 -21.03 6.11 -33.99
C SER A 146 -20.95 4.59 -34.17
N ASN A 147 -22.09 3.95 -33.90
CA ASN A 147 -22.48 2.55 -34.10
C ASN A 147 -22.27 1.56 -32.94
N ILE A 148 -23.34 1.43 -32.15
CA ILE A 148 -23.69 0.21 -31.42
C ILE A 148 -24.84 -0.47 -32.20
N PRO A 149 -24.69 -1.74 -32.58
CA PRO A 149 -25.81 -2.67 -32.64
C PRO A 149 -25.70 -3.76 -31.54
N PRO A 150 -26.84 -4.27 -31.02
CA PRO A 150 -26.87 -5.27 -29.96
C PRO A 150 -26.99 -6.71 -30.48
N SER A 151 -26.45 -7.69 -29.74
CA SER A 151 -26.75 -9.15 -29.69
C SER A 151 -25.46 -9.98 -29.66
N GLN A 152 -25.33 -11.16 -29.05
CA GLN A 152 -26.04 -11.98 -28.05
C GLN A 152 -25.07 -13.14 -27.71
N THR A 153 -25.20 -13.71 -26.50
CA THR A 153 -24.94 -15.12 -26.09
C THR A 153 -23.59 -15.80 -26.32
N ALA A 154 -22.87 -16.14 -25.23
CA ALA A 154 -22.62 -17.53 -24.79
C ALA A 154 -21.77 -17.58 -23.48
N PRO A 155 -22.06 -18.50 -22.53
CA PRO A 155 -21.31 -18.64 -21.28
C PRO A 155 -20.07 -19.53 -21.49
N THR A 156 -18.89 -18.94 -21.42
CA THR A 156 -17.64 -19.72 -21.31
C THR A 156 -17.31 -19.90 -19.83
N SER A 157 -17.35 -21.16 -19.39
CA SER A 157 -16.85 -21.63 -18.10
C SER A 157 -15.38 -21.25 -17.95
N ILE A 158 -15.08 -20.28 -17.09
CA ILE A 158 -13.70 -19.94 -16.69
C ILE A 158 -13.39 -20.71 -15.42
N GLN A 159 -12.72 -21.84 -15.64
CA GLN A 159 -12.09 -22.67 -14.62
C GLN A 159 -10.99 -21.83 -13.93
N SER A 160 -11.20 -21.54 -12.65
CA SER A 160 -10.33 -20.70 -11.84
C SER A 160 -9.00 -21.41 -11.55
N SER A 161 -7.95 -21.06 -12.29
CA SER A 161 -6.56 -21.23 -11.83
C SER A 161 -6.10 -19.92 -11.19
N PRO A 162 -5.83 -19.88 -9.88
CA PRO A 162 -5.30 -18.67 -9.25
C PRO A 162 -3.81 -18.55 -9.61
N ALA A 163 -3.52 -17.74 -10.63
CA ALA A 163 -2.16 -17.28 -10.90
C ALA A 163 -1.73 -16.33 -9.78
N ILE A 164 -0.66 -16.74 -9.12
CA ILE A 164 -0.11 -16.19 -7.88
C ILE A 164 0.60 -14.87 -8.19
N VAL A 165 -0.04 -13.76 -7.88
CA VAL A 165 0.66 -12.51 -7.57
C VAL A 165 0.56 -12.33 -6.06
N GLU A 166 1.46 -13.00 -5.33
CA GLU A 166 1.56 -12.83 -3.88
C GLU A 166 2.13 -11.45 -3.58
N ASP A 167 1.21 -10.51 -3.36
CA ASP A 167 1.44 -9.22 -2.75
C ASP A 167 2.21 -9.42 -1.42
N ARG A 168 3.31 -8.71 -1.16
CA ARG A 168 4.13 -8.90 0.07
C ARG A 168 3.32 -8.76 1.37
N HIS A 169 2.15 -8.11 1.33
CA HIS A 169 1.23 -8.08 2.45
C HIS A 169 0.58 -9.45 2.74
N THR A 170 0.34 -10.26 1.70
CA THR A 170 -0.09 -11.66 1.82
C THR A 170 0.98 -12.54 2.44
N LEU A 171 2.27 -12.27 2.20
CA LEU A 171 3.37 -13.01 2.82
C LEU A 171 3.41 -12.83 4.34
N LYS A 172 3.15 -11.61 4.83
CA LYS A 172 3.09 -11.34 6.28
C LYS A 172 1.90 -12.04 6.92
N SER A 173 0.72 -11.99 6.31
CA SER A 173 -0.46 -12.70 6.84
C SER A 173 -0.27 -14.21 6.80
N ALA A 174 0.28 -14.76 5.71
CA ALA A 174 0.57 -16.19 5.59
C ALA A 174 1.57 -16.65 6.66
N LYS A 175 2.61 -15.85 6.94
CA LYS A 175 3.58 -16.13 8.02
C LYS A 175 2.93 -16.13 9.39
N GLN A 176 2.00 -15.21 9.65
CA GLN A 176 1.24 -15.17 10.90
C GLN A 176 0.31 -16.38 11.04
N GLU A 177 -0.43 -16.71 9.98
CA GLU A 177 -1.30 -17.88 9.94
C GLU A 177 -0.52 -19.18 10.17
N ALA A 178 0.60 -19.37 9.47
CA ALA A 178 1.49 -20.50 9.65
C ALA A 178 2.03 -20.60 11.08
N ALA A 179 2.42 -19.48 11.70
CA ALA A 179 2.91 -19.45 13.07
C ALA A 179 1.85 -19.91 14.10
N VAL A 180 0.58 -19.54 13.89
CA VAL A 180 -0.52 -19.99 14.76
C VAL A 180 -0.75 -21.50 14.61
N LEU A 181 -0.80 -21.99 13.37
CA LEU A 181 -1.02 -23.42 13.10
C LEU A 181 0.12 -24.29 13.61
N GLU A 182 1.36 -23.82 13.45
CA GLU A 182 2.55 -24.52 13.93
C GLU A 182 2.55 -24.60 15.46
N TRP A 183 2.23 -23.50 16.14
CA TRP A 183 2.13 -23.50 17.61
C TRP A 183 1.06 -24.45 18.13
N LEU A 184 -0.10 -24.53 17.46
CA LEU A 184 -1.15 -25.48 17.81
C LEU A 184 -0.65 -26.92 17.72
N ARG A 185 0.02 -27.27 16.62
CA ARG A 185 0.61 -28.60 16.42
C ARG A 185 1.70 -28.91 17.45
N GLN A 186 2.59 -27.98 17.72
CA GLN A 186 3.65 -28.12 18.73
C GLN A 186 3.09 -28.28 20.15
N SER A 187 1.95 -27.65 20.43
CA SER A 187 1.24 -27.77 21.70
C SER A 187 0.37 -29.03 21.79
N GLY A 188 0.38 -29.88 20.76
CA GLY A 188 -0.38 -31.13 20.72
C GLY A 188 -1.88 -30.96 20.43
N TYR A 189 -2.30 -29.79 19.92
CA TYR A 189 -3.68 -29.55 19.51
C TYR A 189 -3.85 -29.81 18.01
N ASP A 190 -4.99 -30.40 17.65
CA ASP A 190 -5.43 -30.49 16.26
C ASP A 190 -6.15 -29.18 15.87
N PRO A 191 -5.64 -28.40 14.89
CA PRO A 191 -6.29 -27.17 14.44
C PRO A 191 -7.74 -27.40 14.00
N ALA A 192 -8.04 -28.55 13.39
CA ALA A 192 -9.37 -28.87 12.88
C ALA A 192 -10.35 -29.35 13.98
N SER A 193 -9.87 -29.55 15.22
CA SER A 193 -10.69 -30.07 16.32
C SER A 193 -10.21 -29.53 17.65
N LEU A 194 -10.38 -28.22 17.87
CA LEU A 194 -9.98 -27.59 19.12
C LEU A 194 -10.94 -27.98 20.26
N PRO A 195 -10.41 -28.41 21.43
CA PRO A 195 -11.22 -28.76 22.57
C PRO A 195 -11.95 -27.54 23.12
N LYS A 196 -13.22 -27.71 23.51
CA LYS A 196 -13.96 -26.66 24.20
C LYS A 196 -13.31 -26.36 25.55
N PRO A 197 -13.15 -25.07 25.91
CA PRO A 197 -12.68 -24.72 27.23
C PRO A 197 -13.68 -25.20 28.29
N ALA A 198 -13.16 -25.82 29.36
CA ALA A 198 -13.96 -26.04 30.55
C ALA A 198 -14.34 -24.68 31.18
N PRO A 199 -15.52 -24.56 31.78
CA PRO A 199 -15.93 -23.32 32.44
C PRO A 199 -14.89 -22.91 33.50
N GLY A 200 -14.42 -21.66 33.42
CA GLY A 200 -13.43 -21.11 34.34
C GLY A 200 -11.97 -21.41 34.01
N LYS A 201 -11.65 -22.14 32.94
CA LYS A 201 -10.27 -22.34 32.48
C LYS A 201 -9.99 -21.55 31.19
N PRO A 202 -8.77 -21.00 31.02
CA PRO A 202 -8.35 -20.40 29.76
C PRO A 202 -8.42 -21.47 28.66
N GLY A 203 -9.04 -21.12 27.52
CA GLY A 203 -9.10 -22.01 26.37
C GLY A 203 -7.81 -21.96 25.54
N VAL A 204 -7.70 -22.89 24.58
CA VAL A 204 -6.54 -22.99 23.67
C VAL A 204 -6.23 -21.66 22.97
N LYS A 205 -7.25 -20.88 22.60
CA LYS A 205 -7.09 -19.53 22.05
C LYS A 205 -6.34 -18.57 23.01
N ALA A 206 -6.64 -18.63 24.30
CA ALA A 206 -6.01 -17.76 25.30
C ALA A 206 -4.54 -18.14 25.52
N ASP A 207 -4.24 -19.44 25.54
CA ASP A 207 -2.87 -19.93 25.65
C ASP A 207 -2.05 -19.57 24.40
N ALA A 208 -2.62 -19.76 23.21
CA ALA A 208 -2.02 -19.34 21.94
C ALA A 208 -1.72 -17.84 21.93
N LYS A 209 -2.70 -17.03 22.36
CA LYS A 209 -2.56 -15.58 22.46
C LYS A 209 -1.39 -15.19 23.37
N ARG A 210 -1.29 -15.83 24.55
CA ARG A 210 -0.22 -15.55 25.51
C ARG A 210 1.16 -15.89 24.95
N ALA A 211 1.28 -17.02 24.27
CA ALA A 211 2.54 -17.43 23.64
C ALA A 211 2.95 -16.50 22.49
N MET A 212 2.01 -16.15 21.61
CA MET A 212 2.28 -15.32 20.43
C MET A 212 2.60 -13.87 20.78
N LEU A 213 1.95 -13.31 21.81
CA LEU A 213 2.25 -11.96 22.28
C LEU A 213 3.62 -11.83 22.95
N GLY A 214 4.30 -12.94 23.25
CA GLY A 214 5.71 -12.93 23.64
C GLY A 214 6.65 -12.45 22.53
N ASN A 215 6.20 -12.44 21.27
CA ASN A 215 6.96 -11.94 20.13
C ASN A 215 6.23 -10.74 19.46
N PRO A 216 6.40 -9.52 20.00
CA PRO A 216 5.69 -8.34 19.51
C PRO A 216 6.09 -7.92 18.08
N ALA A 217 7.22 -8.42 17.56
CA ALA A 217 7.64 -8.15 16.19
C ALA A 217 6.73 -8.83 15.16
N LEU A 218 6.11 -9.96 15.53
CA LEU A 218 5.25 -10.73 14.62
C LEU A 218 3.76 -10.54 14.92
N PHE A 219 3.40 -10.42 16.21
CA PHE A 219 2.01 -10.33 16.66
C PHE A 219 1.75 -9.15 17.58
N THR A 220 0.71 -8.38 17.23
CA THR A 220 -0.01 -7.52 18.19
C THR A 220 -1.32 -8.19 18.56
N GLN A 221 -1.95 -7.75 19.66
CA GLN A 221 -3.24 -8.29 20.10
C GLN A 221 -4.30 -8.23 19.00
N LYS A 222 -4.38 -7.11 18.27
CA LYS A 222 -5.36 -6.92 17.20
C LYS A 222 -5.09 -7.84 16.01
N VAL A 223 -3.81 -7.99 15.65
CA VAL A 223 -3.41 -8.88 14.55
C VAL A 223 -3.74 -10.32 14.88
N PHE A 224 -3.42 -10.79 16.10
CA PHE A 224 -3.74 -12.15 16.54
C PHE A 224 -5.24 -12.46 16.44
N GLU A 225 -6.10 -11.58 16.95
CA GLU A 225 -7.57 -11.78 16.88
C GLU A 225 -8.04 -11.89 15.42
N SER A 226 -7.55 -11.01 14.54
CA SER A 226 -7.91 -11.01 13.12
C SER A 226 -7.42 -12.26 12.39
N THR A 227 -6.18 -12.69 12.65
CA THR A 227 -5.62 -13.93 12.10
C THR A 227 -6.42 -15.15 12.55
N TRP A 228 -6.78 -15.21 13.84
CA TRP A 228 -7.58 -16.30 14.39
C TRP A 228 -8.98 -16.39 13.77
N GLU A 229 -9.63 -15.26 13.55
CA GLU A 229 -10.93 -15.20 12.87
C GLU A 229 -10.84 -15.62 11.40
N ARG A 230 -9.78 -15.25 10.69
CA ARG A 230 -9.54 -15.70 9.31
C ARG A 230 -9.34 -17.21 9.22
N LEU A 231 -8.53 -17.78 10.12
CA LEU A 231 -8.32 -19.24 10.17
C LEU A 231 -9.62 -19.99 10.48
N ARG A 232 -10.50 -19.43 11.32
CA ARG A 232 -11.85 -19.98 11.51
C ARG A 232 -12.74 -19.82 10.28
N GLY A 233 -12.74 -18.64 9.65
CA GLY A 233 -13.54 -18.38 8.45
C GLY A 233 -13.15 -19.26 7.26
N THR A 234 -11.89 -19.67 7.18
CA THR A 234 -11.37 -20.60 6.16
C THR A 234 -11.50 -22.07 6.54
N GLY A 235 -11.93 -22.38 7.77
CA GLY A 235 -12.05 -23.75 8.27
C GLY A 235 -10.72 -24.43 8.63
N GLN A 236 -9.60 -23.70 8.63
CA GLN A 236 -8.31 -24.22 9.09
C GLN A 236 -8.25 -24.38 10.61
N ILE A 237 -9.04 -23.58 11.33
CA ILE A 237 -9.33 -23.79 12.75
C ILE A 237 -10.81 -24.08 12.89
N ALA A 238 -11.16 -25.17 13.58
CA ALA A 238 -12.55 -25.45 13.94
C ALA A 238 -12.66 -25.73 15.43
N ASP A 239 -13.64 -25.07 16.06
CA ASP A 239 -14.06 -25.37 17.41
C ASP A 239 -14.85 -26.69 17.38
N ALA A 240 -14.61 -27.61 18.33
CA ALA A 240 -15.36 -28.87 18.39
C ALA A 240 -16.88 -28.58 18.52
N ASN A 241 -17.61 -28.67 17.40
CA ASN A 241 -19.07 -28.52 17.39
C ASN A 241 -19.65 -29.60 18.32
N PRO A 242 -20.60 -29.29 19.23
CA PRO A 242 -21.19 -30.36 20.04
C PRO A 242 -21.89 -31.36 19.10
N PRO A 243 -21.85 -32.67 19.38
CA PRO A 243 -22.76 -33.60 18.71
C PRO A 243 -24.20 -33.07 18.90
N PRO A 244 -25.09 -33.22 17.90
CA PRO A 244 -26.48 -32.80 18.04
C PRO A 244 -27.05 -33.47 19.29
N SER A 245 -27.50 -32.65 20.24
CA SER A 245 -28.27 -33.11 21.40
C SER A 245 -29.46 -33.90 20.85
N LYS A 246 -29.49 -35.22 21.12
CA LYS A 246 -30.67 -36.05 20.82
C LYS A 246 -31.81 -35.72 21.77
#